data_AF-A0A6V7QKN2-F1
#
_entry.id   AF-A0A6V7QKN2-F1
#
_cell.length_a   1.000
_cell.length_b   1.000
_cell.length_c   1.000
_cell.angle_alpha   90.00
_cell.angle_beta   90.00
_cell.angle_gamma   90.00
#
_symmetry.space_group_name_H-M   'P 1'
#
loop_
_entity.id
_entity.type
_entity.pdbx_description
1 polymer ?
#
loop_
_entity_poly.entity_id
_entity_poly.type
_entity_poly.pdbx_seq_one_letter_code
_entity_poly.pdbx_strand_id
1 'polypeptide(L)'
;MDGTKTKGFLVVDRFTFASNLGNRLEAVDNVVFGCSKDTSPDMYHHGTVVSGIIGMGTGARSFLMQLRGQAKSRFSYCLVPPERTAQSYLRFGTDIEHIRHAQTTPLLSHHGSDEYYLDLKDLSVEGRLLHLPSDTFKMNPDGTGGCVMDTGTWINFMVESALNALVRSLEEHFQRQNLRKVEDPYKADFKLCYEKPRGFSSYPAIGFHLRGAVLRPRPKSFFFINKNSFCLSMKEDQHTLIGAALQQNRRMVFDIRKRRLTFAEENCARD
;
A
#
# COMPACT_ATOMS: atom_id res chain seq x y z
N MET A 1 -9.46 6.13 -6.70
CA MET A 1 -8.06 5.99 -6.28
C MET A 1 -7.09 6.60 -7.28
N ASP A 2 -7.30 6.48 -8.59
CA ASP A 2 -6.61 7.33 -9.58
C ASP A 2 -7.52 7.82 -10.74
N GLY A 3 -8.74 7.26 -10.82
CA GLY A 3 -9.72 7.62 -11.84
C GLY A 3 -9.53 6.86 -13.16
N THR A 4 -8.52 5.99 -13.25
CA THR A 4 -8.27 5.15 -14.42
C THR A 4 -9.41 4.15 -14.61
N LYS A 5 -9.75 3.89 -15.86
CA LYS A 5 -10.90 3.04 -16.22
C LYS A 5 -10.57 2.23 -17.46
N THR A 6 -11.18 1.06 -17.53
CA THR A 6 -11.18 0.22 -18.74
C THR A 6 -12.59 -0.19 -19.11
N LYS A 7 -12.84 -0.38 -20.41
CA LYS A 7 -14.02 -1.02 -20.94
C LYS A 7 -13.61 -2.25 -21.75
N GLY A 8 -14.41 -3.29 -21.59
CA GLY A 8 -14.12 -4.60 -22.18
C GLY A 8 -15.29 -5.55 -22.06
N PHE A 9 -14.98 -6.84 -22.20
CA PHE A 9 -15.94 -7.93 -22.04
C PHE A 9 -15.40 -8.95 -21.04
N LEU A 10 -16.30 -9.70 -20.41
CA LEU A 10 -15.90 -10.78 -19.51
C LEU A 10 -15.54 -12.02 -20.33
N VAL A 11 -14.48 -12.69 -19.90
CA VAL A 11 -13.97 -13.94 -20.47
C VAL A 11 -13.82 -14.94 -19.34
N VAL A 12 -13.97 -16.22 -19.68
CA VAL A 12 -13.71 -17.35 -18.78
C VAL A 12 -12.56 -18.14 -19.37
N ASP A 13 -11.51 -18.36 -18.59
CA ASP A 13 -10.35 -19.15 -19.01
C ASP A 13 -9.69 -19.85 -17.81
N ARG A 14 -8.61 -20.59 -18.08
CA ARG A 14 -7.78 -21.27 -17.09
C ARG A 14 -6.50 -20.49 -16.84
N PHE A 15 -6.20 -20.21 -15.57
CA PHE A 15 -4.92 -19.63 -15.17
C PHE A 15 -4.01 -20.73 -14.63
N THR A 16 -2.72 -20.68 -14.95
CA THR A 16 -1.70 -21.62 -14.46
C THR A 16 -0.56 -20.91 -13.77
N PHE A 17 -0.11 -21.47 -12.64
CA PHE A 17 0.93 -20.92 -11.78
C PHE A 17 2.01 -21.96 -11.51
N ALA A 18 3.24 -21.50 -11.23
CA ALA A 18 4.27 -22.38 -10.72
C ALA A 18 3.87 -22.92 -9.33
N SER A 19 4.00 -24.23 -9.12
CA SER A 19 3.80 -24.86 -7.82
C SER A 19 5.07 -24.78 -6.98
N ASN A 20 4.94 -24.72 -5.66
CA ASN A 20 6.05 -24.89 -4.74
C ASN A 20 6.48 -26.37 -4.60
N LEU A 21 5.74 -27.31 -5.20
CA LEU A 21 6.01 -28.75 -5.21
C LEU A 21 6.81 -29.20 -6.46
N GLY A 22 7.95 -28.54 -6.72
CA GLY A 22 8.85 -28.85 -7.85
C GLY A 22 8.39 -28.28 -9.21
N ASN A 23 8.82 -28.89 -10.32
CA ASN A 23 8.49 -28.44 -11.70
C ASN A 23 7.03 -28.76 -12.11
N ARG A 24 6.06 -28.49 -11.24
CA ARG A 24 4.64 -28.69 -11.49
C ARG A 24 3.93 -27.35 -11.65
N LEU A 25 2.82 -27.37 -12.38
CA LEU A 25 1.92 -26.23 -12.50
C LEU A 25 0.66 -26.49 -11.69
N GLU A 26 0.21 -25.49 -10.94
CA GLU A 26 -1.13 -25.43 -10.37
C GLU A 26 -2.05 -24.73 -11.36
N ALA A 27 -3.29 -25.21 -11.50
CA ALA A 27 -4.28 -24.62 -12.39
C ALA A 27 -5.52 -24.18 -11.63
N VAL A 28 -6.07 -23.04 -12.06
CA VAL A 28 -7.35 -22.51 -11.61
C VAL A 28 -8.23 -22.43 -12.84
N ASP A 29 -9.21 -23.33 -12.92
CA ASP A 29 -10.15 -23.38 -14.03
C ASP A 29 -11.31 -22.41 -13.81
N ASN A 30 -11.94 -22.01 -14.92
CA ASN A 30 -13.14 -21.17 -14.94
C ASN A 30 -12.94 -19.81 -14.24
N VAL A 31 -11.76 -19.22 -14.39
CA VAL A 31 -11.47 -17.86 -13.93
C VAL A 31 -12.19 -16.89 -14.84
N VAL A 32 -13.08 -16.09 -14.26
CA VAL A 32 -13.79 -14.99 -14.91
C VAL A 32 -12.97 -13.72 -14.75
N PHE A 33 -12.54 -13.11 -15.86
CA PHE A 33 -11.77 -11.87 -15.85
C PHE A 33 -12.19 -10.95 -17.01
N GLY A 34 -11.80 -9.68 -16.93
CA GLY A 34 -12.09 -8.69 -17.97
C GLY A 34 -11.01 -8.69 -19.05
N CYS A 35 -11.41 -8.83 -20.32
CA CYS A 35 -10.55 -8.54 -21.46
C CYS A 35 -10.76 -7.07 -21.87
N SER A 36 -9.77 -6.24 -21.57
CA SER A 36 -9.80 -4.80 -21.85
C SER A 36 -9.64 -4.53 -23.35
N LYS A 37 -10.50 -3.66 -23.90
CA LYS A 37 -10.35 -3.11 -25.27
C LYS A 37 -9.91 -1.66 -25.25
N ASP A 38 -10.50 -0.90 -24.32
CA ASP A 38 -10.25 0.53 -24.17
C ASP A 38 -9.77 0.79 -22.75
N THR A 39 -8.56 1.31 -22.62
CA THR A 39 -7.94 1.68 -21.34
C THR A 39 -7.67 3.18 -21.31
N SER A 40 -7.76 3.80 -20.14
CA SER A 40 -7.29 5.17 -19.99
C SER A 40 -5.78 5.25 -20.30
N PRO A 41 -5.29 6.34 -20.93
CA PRO A 41 -3.90 6.45 -21.38
C PRO A 41 -2.86 6.33 -20.26
N ASP A 42 -3.26 6.63 -19.04
CA ASP A 42 -2.49 6.70 -17.80
C ASP A 42 -2.59 5.43 -16.94
N MET A 43 -3.35 4.41 -17.37
CA MET A 43 -3.55 3.16 -16.61
C MET A 43 -2.24 2.41 -16.32
N TYR A 44 -1.24 2.53 -17.20
CA TYR A 44 0.06 1.89 -17.04
C TYR A 44 1.19 2.90 -17.23
N HIS A 45 2.22 2.82 -16.40
CA HIS A 45 3.39 3.67 -16.55
C HIS A 45 4.12 3.38 -17.89
N HIS A 46 4.47 4.44 -18.61
CA HIS A 46 5.21 4.35 -19.87
C HIS A 46 6.50 3.53 -19.70
N GLY A 47 6.70 2.56 -20.60
CA GLY A 47 7.89 1.69 -20.60
C GLY A 47 7.77 0.42 -19.76
N THR A 48 6.63 0.18 -19.09
CA THR A 48 6.33 -1.10 -18.45
C THR A 48 5.44 -1.96 -19.34
N VAL A 49 5.82 -3.22 -19.55
CA VAL A 49 4.97 -4.19 -20.26
C VAL A 49 4.02 -4.82 -19.25
N VAL A 50 2.91 -4.15 -18.97
CA VAL A 50 1.83 -4.65 -18.11
C VAL A 50 0.66 -5.07 -19.00
N SER A 51 0.23 -6.33 -18.87
CA SER A 51 -0.87 -6.88 -19.69
C SER A 51 -2.22 -6.93 -18.95
N GLY A 52 -2.27 -6.50 -17.68
CA GLY A 52 -3.50 -6.47 -16.89
C GLY A 52 -3.27 -6.26 -15.40
N ILE A 53 -4.37 -6.31 -14.64
CA ILE A 53 -4.41 -6.13 -13.19
C ILE A 53 -5.06 -7.35 -12.56
N ILE A 54 -4.42 -7.93 -11.53
CA ILE A 54 -5.01 -9.00 -10.72
C ILE A 54 -5.68 -8.35 -9.51
N GLY A 55 -7.02 -8.26 -9.55
CA GLY A 55 -7.82 -7.69 -8.46
C GLY A 55 -7.89 -8.62 -7.26
N MET A 56 -7.39 -8.17 -6.12
CA MET A 56 -7.31 -8.94 -4.88
C MET A 56 -8.28 -8.48 -3.79
N GLY A 57 -9.27 -7.64 -4.10
CA GLY A 57 -10.27 -7.13 -3.15
C GLY A 57 -11.25 -8.19 -2.61
N THR A 58 -12.23 -7.75 -1.82
CA THR A 58 -13.23 -8.63 -1.20
C THR A 58 -14.43 -8.99 -2.10
N GLY A 59 -14.50 -8.40 -3.29
CA GLY A 59 -15.60 -8.61 -4.23
C GLY A 59 -15.70 -10.04 -4.73
N ALA A 60 -16.92 -10.50 -5.03
CA ALA A 60 -17.18 -11.87 -5.46
C ALA A 60 -16.43 -12.29 -6.75
N ARG A 61 -16.02 -11.32 -7.57
CA ARG A 61 -15.26 -11.53 -8.81
C ARG A 61 -13.75 -11.29 -8.64
N SER A 62 -13.26 -10.99 -7.43
CA SER A 62 -11.82 -10.87 -7.20
C SER A 62 -11.14 -12.22 -7.41
N PHE A 63 -9.87 -12.20 -7.79
CA PHE A 63 -9.12 -13.43 -8.04
C PHE A 63 -9.09 -14.33 -6.80
N LEU A 64 -8.91 -13.74 -5.61
CA LEU A 64 -8.93 -14.45 -4.34
C LEU A 64 -10.24 -15.22 -4.12
N MET A 65 -11.39 -14.61 -4.41
CA MET A 65 -12.70 -15.25 -4.22
C MET A 65 -12.93 -16.36 -5.26
N GLN A 66 -12.35 -16.23 -6.44
CA GLN A 66 -12.41 -17.23 -7.51
C GLN A 66 -11.50 -18.44 -7.24
N LEU A 67 -10.45 -18.31 -6.41
CA LEU A 67 -9.63 -19.44 -5.93
C LEU A 67 -10.38 -20.39 -4.98
N ARG A 68 -11.60 -20.04 -4.55
CA ARG A 68 -12.48 -20.85 -3.70
C ARG A 68 -11.71 -21.41 -2.47
N GLY A 69 -11.79 -22.72 -2.24
CA GLY A 69 -11.13 -23.39 -1.13
C GLY A 69 -9.61 -23.46 -1.22
N GLN A 70 -9.03 -23.32 -2.42
CA GLN A 70 -7.59 -23.53 -2.64
C GLN A 70 -6.75 -22.49 -1.89
N ALA A 71 -7.12 -21.21 -1.98
CA ALA A 71 -6.43 -20.13 -1.27
C ALA A 71 -6.78 -20.07 0.22
N LYS A 72 -7.72 -20.88 0.72
CA LYS A 72 -8.26 -20.80 2.09
C LYS A 72 -8.64 -19.36 2.50
N SER A 73 -9.06 -18.53 1.53
CA SER A 73 -9.41 -17.11 1.73
C SER A 73 -8.24 -16.25 2.27
N ARG A 74 -7.00 -16.63 1.93
CA ARG A 74 -5.77 -15.98 2.40
C ARG A 74 -4.79 -15.75 1.25
N PHE A 75 -4.14 -14.61 1.26
CA PHE A 75 -3.00 -14.33 0.39
C PHE A 75 -1.93 -13.52 1.12
N SER A 76 -0.72 -13.54 0.60
CA SER A 76 0.37 -12.71 1.11
C SER A 76 1.31 -12.24 0.02
N TYR A 77 1.92 -11.08 0.24
CA TYR A 77 2.98 -10.55 -0.61
C TYR A 77 4.08 -9.91 0.25
N CYS A 78 5.25 -9.72 -0.34
CA CYS A 78 6.36 -8.95 0.22
C CYS A 78 6.99 -8.14 -0.91
N LEU A 79 6.78 -6.82 -0.89
CA LEU A 79 7.24 -5.95 -1.97
C LEU A 79 8.72 -5.66 -1.84
N VAL A 80 9.48 -5.99 -2.89
CA VAL A 80 10.91 -5.68 -2.99
C VAL A 80 11.08 -4.16 -3.16
N PRO A 81 11.97 -3.52 -2.38
CA PRO A 81 12.28 -2.11 -2.56
C PRO A 81 12.87 -1.81 -3.94
N PRO A 82 12.60 -0.63 -4.53
CA PRO A 82 13.10 -0.27 -5.86
C PRO A 82 14.64 -0.19 -5.92
N GLU A 83 15.33 -0.06 -4.78
CA GLU A 83 16.79 -0.07 -4.72
C GLU A 83 17.41 -1.47 -4.83
N ARG A 84 16.60 -2.51 -4.99
CA ARG A 84 17.04 -3.91 -5.08
C ARG A 84 16.44 -4.61 -6.29
N THR A 85 17.23 -5.48 -6.90
CA THR A 85 16.77 -6.38 -7.97
C THR A 85 16.57 -7.77 -7.39
N ALA A 86 15.31 -8.16 -7.18
CA ALA A 86 14.92 -9.49 -6.75
C ALA A 86 13.48 -9.79 -7.21
N GLN A 87 13.12 -11.07 -7.25
CA GLN A 87 11.73 -11.47 -7.47
C GLN A 87 10.93 -11.29 -6.18
N SER A 88 9.63 -11.02 -6.34
CA SER A 88 8.65 -11.02 -5.25
C SER A 88 7.57 -12.04 -5.55
N TYR A 89 6.99 -12.62 -4.50
CA TYR A 89 5.99 -13.67 -4.66
C TYR A 89 4.64 -13.23 -4.10
N LEU A 90 3.58 -13.58 -4.82
CA LEU A 90 2.21 -13.58 -4.33
C LEU A 90 1.85 -15.01 -3.95
N ARG A 91 1.72 -15.28 -2.65
CA ARG A 91 1.45 -16.62 -2.11
C ARG A 91 0.02 -16.74 -1.62
N PHE A 92 -0.51 -17.97 -1.68
CA PHE A 92 -1.91 -18.25 -1.33
C PHE A 92 -2.04 -19.40 -0.33
N GLY A 93 -3.06 -19.33 0.53
CA GLY A 93 -3.46 -20.47 1.37
C GLY A 93 -2.35 -21.00 2.27
N THR A 94 -1.95 -22.26 2.03
CA THR A 94 -0.95 -22.98 2.83
C THR A 94 0.50 -22.69 2.43
N ASP A 95 0.71 -22.07 1.27
CA ASP A 95 2.04 -21.63 0.82
C ASP A 95 2.51 -20.38 1.58
N ILE A 96 1.60 -19.68 2.25
CA ILE A 96 1.92 -18.50 3.07
C ILE A 96 2.78 -18.93 4.26
N GLU A 97 4.03 -18.47 4.26
CA GLU A 97 5.01 -18.77 5.30
C GLU A 97 4.62 -18.22 6.68
N HIS A 98 5.16 -18.86 7.72
CA HIS A 98 4.97 -18.39 9.07
C HIS A 98 5.84 -17.15 9.34
N ILE A 99 5.19 -16.03 9.62
CA ILE A 99 5.87 -14.77 9.93
C ILE A 99 6.13 -14.59 11.42
N ARG A 100 7.41 -14.48 11.79
CA ARG A 100 7.86 -14.22 13.15
C ARG A 100 7.72 -12.73 13.49
N HIS A 101 7.57 -12.41 14.78
CA HIS A 101 7.44 -11.02 15.28
C HIS A 101 6.32 -10.21 14.61
N ALA A 102 5.28 -10.90 14.14
CA ALA A 102 4.21 -10.29 13.40
C ALA A 102 3.26 -9.51 14.32
N GLN A 103 2.81 -8.36 13.83
CA GLN A 103 1.71 -7.61 14.41
C GLN A 103 0.44 -7.90 13.62
N THR A 104 -0.70 -7.63 14.24
CA THR A 104 -2.00 -8.00 13.68
C THR A 104 -3.02 -6.92 13.95
N THR A 105 -3.79 -6.56 12.92
CA THR A 105 -4.89 -5.61 12.98
C THR A 105 -6.12 -6.20 12.29
N PRO A 106 -7.35 -5.87 12.73
CA PRO A 106 -8.56 -6.19 11.97
C PRO A 106 -8.55 -5.56 10.57
N LEU A 107 -9.22 -6.23 9.64
CA LEU A 107 -9.71 -5.66 8.39
C LEU A 107 -11.17 -5.25 8.59
N LEU A 108 -11.48 -4.00 8.28
CA LEU A 108 -12.82 -3.46 8.29
C LEU A 108 -13.46 -3.65 6.91
N SER A 109 -14.79 -3.53 6.86
CA SER A 109 -15.55 -3.58 5.62
C SER A 109 -16.40 -2.33 5.51
N HIS A 110 -16.54 -1.83 4.29
CA HIS A 110 -17.40 -0.71 3.97
C HIS A 110 -18.49 -1.18 3.00
N HIS A 111 -19.73 -0.73 3.20
CA HIS A 111 -20.82 -1.15 2.34
C HIS A 111 -20.60 -0.59 0.92
N GLY A 112 -20.58 -1.47 -0.09
CA GLY A 112 -20.39 -1.06 -1.49
C GLY A 112 -18.92 -0.83 -1.89
N SER A 113 -17.95 -1.15 -1.04
CA SER A 113 -16.53 -1.19 -1.41
C SER A 113 -15.95 -2.60 -1.26
N ASP A 114 -15.05 -2.95 -2.18
CA ASP A 114 -14.29 -4.20 -2.18
C ASP A 114 -12.87 -4.03 -1.61
N GLU A 115 -12.58 -2.88 -1.00
CA GLU A 115 -11.25 -2.52 -0.49
C GLU A 115 -10.97 -3.04 0.92
N TYR A 116 -9.70 -3.12 1.26
CA TYR A 116 -9.24 -3.51 2.59
C TYR A 116 -9.08 -2.29 3.50
N TYR A 117 -10.12 -2.01 4.28
CA TYR A 117 -10.11 -0.94 5.27
C TYR A 117 -9.37 -1.35 6.54
N LEU A 118 -8.67 -0.38 7.13
CA LEU A 118 -7.95 -0.48 8.39
C LEU A 118 -8.53 0.50 9.41
N ASP A 119 -8.42 0.13 10.69
CA ASP A 119 -8.80 1.00 11.80
C ASP A 119 -7.61 1.87 12.23
N LEU A 120 -7.28 2.89 11.43
CA LEU A 120 -6.24 3.87 11.72
C LEU A 120 -6.72 4.84 12.81
N LYS A 121 -5.93 5.00 13.87
CA LYS A 121 -6.26 5.81 15.04
C LYS A 121 -5.46 7.10 15.12
N ASP A 122 -4.17 7.03 14.84
CA ASP A 122 -3.27 8.18 14.94
C ASP A 122 -2.00 7.93 14.11
N LEU A 123 -1.17 8.96 14.02
CA LEU A 123 0.18 8.89 13.49
C LEU A 123 1.17 9.21 14.61
N SER A 124 2.43 8.82 14.42
CA SER A 124 3.52 9.29 15.25
C SER A 124 4.74 9.66 14.43
N VAL A 125 5.47 10.68 14.85
CA VAL A 125 6.78 11.06 14.30
C VAL A 125 7.83 10.89 15.41
N GLU A 126 8.88 10.11 15.15
CA GLU A 126 9.91 9.76 16.15
C GLU A 126 9.31 9.16 17.44
N GLY A 127 8.26 8.34 17.28
CA GLY A 127 7.55 7.71 18.39
C GLY A 127 6.61 8.61 19.19
N ARG A 128 6.53 9.91 18.87
CA ARG A 128 5.60 10.85 19.52
C ARG A 128 4.30 10.91 18.71
N LEU A 129 3.18 10.58 19.35
CA LEU A 129 1.86 10.64 18.74
C LEU A 129 1.49 12.08 18.33
N LEU A 130 0.70 12.21 17.26
CA LEU A 130 0.18 13.50 16.81
C LEU A 130 -1.07 13.93 17.61
N HIS A 131 -1.70 13.01 18.35
CA HIS A 131 -2.90 13.25 19.14
C HIS A 131 -4.06 13.78 18.30
N LEU A 132 -4.28 13.16 17.14
CA LEU A 132 -5.36 13.51 16.24
C LEU A 132 -6.73 13.29 16.90
N PRO A 133 -7.75 14.12 16.57
CA PRO A 133 -9.13 13.84 16.96
C PRO A 133 -9.54 12.42 16.59
N SER A 134 -10.26 11.72 17.48
CA SER A 134 -10.57 10.29 17.34
C SER A 134 -11.39 9.92 16.09
N ASP A 135 -12.07 10.89 15.51
CA ASP A 135 -12.90 10.78 14.30
C ASP A 135 -12.16 11.21 13.02
N THR A 136 -10.89 11.59 13.11
CA THR A 136 -10.08 12.04 11.96
C THR A 136 -10.09 11.05 10.80
N PHE A 137 -10.01 9.74 11.10
CA PHE A 137 -10.04 8.66 10.11
C PHE A 137 -11.36 7.91 10.09
N LYS A 138 -12.44 8.52 10.60
CA LYS A 138 -13.76 7.89 10.59
C LYS A 138 -14.17 7.61 9.14
N MET A 139 -14.65 6.40 8.90
CA MET A 139 -15.18 5.99 7.61
C MET A 139 -16.63 6.46 7.49
N ASN A 140 -16.91 7.27 6.48
CA ASN A 140 -18.22 7.88 6.26
C ASN A 140 -19.05 7.04 5.28
N PRO A 141 -20.40 7.08 5.36
CA PRO A 141 -21.28 6.31 4.47
C PRO A 141 -21.18 6.67 2.98
N ASP A 142 -20.66 7.85 2.65
CA ASP A 142 -20.47 8.34 1.28
C ASP A 142 -19.15 7.85 0.63
N GLY A 143 -18.40 6.99 1.33
CA GLY A 143 -17.11 6.48 0.88
C GLY A 143 -15.92 7.39 1.21
N THR A 144 -16.13 8.53 1.89
CA THR A 144 -15.03 9.39 2.37
C THR A 144 -14.48 8.92 3.72
N GLY A 145 -13.31 9.44 4.08
CA GLY A 145 -12.60 9.08 5.29
C GLY A 145 -12.06 7.66 5.28
N GLY A 146 -11.85 7.08 6.47
CA GLY A 146 -11.24 5.75 6.59
C GLY A 146 -9.76 5.70 6.18
N CYS A 147 -9.22 4.49 6.23
CA CYS A 147 -7.86 4.18 5.79
C CYS A 147 -7.87 2.86 5.04
N VAL A 148 -7.26 2.82 3.86
CA VAL A 148 -7.17 1.63 3.01
C VAL A 148 -5.73 1.36 2.59
N MET A 149 -5.43 0.12 2.25
CA MET A 149 -4.18 -0.24 1.58
C MET A 149 -4.42 -0.54 0.11
N ASP A 150 -3.54 -0.01 -0.72
CA ASP A 150 -3.57 -0.26 -2.16
C ASP A 150 -2.15 -0.51 -2.68
N THR A 151 -1.97 -1.62 -3.40
CA THR A 151 -0.71 -1.96 -4.07
C THR A 151 -0.65 -1.41 -5.50
N GLY A 152 -1.79 -0.99 -6.07
CA GLY A 152 -1.87 -0.38 -7.40
C GLY A 152 -1.35 1.05 -7.42
N THR A 153 -1.51 1.79 -6.33
CA THR A 153 -0.99 3.14 -6.16
C THR A 153 0.39 3.13 -5.52
N TRP A 154 1.38 3.75 -6.18
CA TRP A 154 2.72 3.90 -5.61
C TRP A 154 2.79 4.88 -4.43
N ILE A 155 2.17 6.05 -4.60
CA ILE A 155 2.17 7.15 -3.62
C ILE A 155 1.08 6.97 -2.55
N ASN A 156 1.07 7.87 -1.57
CA ASN A 156 0.14 7.82 -0.44
C ASN A 156 -0.82 9.01 -0.49
N PHE A 157 -2.01 8.81 0.06
CA PHE A 157 -2.98 9.86 0.25
C PHE A 157 -3.43 9.92 1.71
N MET A 158 -3.82 11.10 2.16
CA MET A 158 -4.24 11.31 3.55
C MET A 158 -5.29 12.41 3.62
N VAL A 159 -6.24 12.22 4.52
CA VAL A 159 -7.23 13.25 4.86
C VAL A 159 -6.53 14.52 5.33
N GLU A 160 -7.06 15.67 4.92
CA GLU A 160 -6.41 16.98 5.06
C GLU A 160 -5.92 17.25 6.48
N SER A 161 -6.76 17.04 7.49
CA SER A 161 -6.44 17.32 8.90
C SER A 161 -5.24 16.52 9.41
N ALA A 162 -5.18 15.23 9.08
CA ALA A 162 -4.06 14.36 9.44
C ALA A 162 -2.78 14.74 8.67
N LEU A 163 -2.91 15.06 7.37
CA LEU A 163 -1.77 15.47 6.56
C LEU A 163 -1.16 16.77 7.06
N ASN A 164 -1.99 17.77 7.41
CA ASN A 164 -1.53 19.04 7.93
C ASN A 164 -0.81 18.87 9.28
N ALA A 165 -1.32 18.01 10.17
CA ALA A 165 -0.66 17.69 11.44
C ALA A 165 0.69 16.98 11.23
N LEU A 166 0.75 16.02 10.29
CA LEU A 166 1.99 15.34 9.94
C LEU A 166 3.01 16.31 9.36
N VAL A 167 2.61 17.16 8.41
CA VAL A 167 3.47 18.20 7.81
C VAL A 167 4.05 19.10 8.88
N ARG A 168 3.23 19.61 9.80
CA ARG A 168 3.71 20.45 10.93
C ARG A 168 4.76 19.73 11.77
N SER A 169 4.51 18.47 12.14
CA SER A 169 5.46 17.69 12.94
C SER A 169 6.79 17.44 12.21
N LEU A 170 6.73 17.19 10.90
CA LEU A 170 7.91 17.03 10.05
C LEU A 170 8.66 18.34 9.85
N GLU A 171 7.97 19.47 9.70
CA GLU A 171 8.58 20.79 9.65
C GLU A 171 9.38 21.09 10.92
N GLU A 172 8.79 20.85 12.09
CA GLU A 172 9.48 21.00 13.38
C GLU A 172 10.72 20.08 13.47
N HIS A 173 10.66 18.87 12.92
CA HIS A 173 11.79 17.95 12.87
C HIS A 173 12.92 18.45 11.96
N PHE A 174 12.60 18.91 10.75
CA PHE A 174 13.59 19.36 9.78
C PHE A 174 14.15 20.76 10.08
N GLN A 175 13.37 21.63 10.72
CA GLN A 175 13.86 22.92 11.24
C GLN A 175 14.97 22.72 12.27
N ARG A 176 14.85 21.73 13.17
CA ARG A 176 15.91 21.37 14.13
C ARG A 176 17.21 20.91 13.47
N GLN A 177 17.16 20.54 12.20
CA GLN A 177 18.32 20.12 11.40
C GLN A 177 18.82 21.24 10.47
N ASN A 178 18.28 22.45 10.58
CA ASN A 178 18.58 23.60 9.72
C ASN A 178 18.43 23.32 8.22
N LEU A 179 17.46 22.47 7.84
CA LEU A 179 17.20 22.22 6.43
C LEU A 179 16.40 23.37 5.81
N ARG A 180 16.77 23.74 4.58
CA ARG A 180 16.08 24.79 3.83
C ARG A 180 14.85 24.22 3.13
N LYS A 181 13.66 24.72 3.49
CA LYS A 181 12.41 24.41 2.78
C LYS A 181 12.46 24.98 1.37
N VAL A 182 11.94 24.25 0.39
CA VAL A 182 11.84 24.69 -1.01
C VAL A 182 10.44 24.44 -1.55
N GLU A 183 10.09 25.12 -2.64
CA GLU A 183 8.90 24.79 -3.42
C GLU A 183 9.01 23.39 -4.02
N ASP A 184 7.88 22.78 -4.34
CA ASP A 184 7.83 21.47 -4.97
C ASP A 184 8.51 21.51 -6.35
N PRO A 185 9.72 20.91 -6.50
CA PRO A 185 10.45 20.93 -7.76
C PRO A 185 9.80 20.02 -8.82
N TYR A 186 8.86 19.16 -8.42
CA TYR A 186 8.17 18.22 -9.30
C TYR A 186 6.86 18.76 -9.85
N LYS A 187 6.36 19.90 -9.32
CA LYS A 187 5.02 20.43 -9.66
C LYS A 187 3.93 19.36 -9.53
N ALA A 188 4.05 18.54 -8.48
CA ALA A 188 3.19 17.40 -8.19
C ALA A 188 2.32 17.65 -6.95
N ASP A 189 2.22 18.90 -6.48
CA ASP A 189 1.45 19.32 -5.31
C ASP A 189 1.90 18.65 -4.00
N PHE A 190 3.21 18.39 -3.85
CA PHE A 190 3.75 17.94 -2.57
C PHE A 190 3.74 19.08 -1.53
N LYS A 191 3.08 18.86 -0.40
CA LYS A 191 2.94 19.88 0.67
C LYS A 191 4.26 20.21 1.40
N LEU A 192 5.28 19.35 1.31
CA LEU A 192 6.51 19.50 2.08
C LEU A 192 7.74 19.04 1.30
N CYS A 193 8.63 19.99 0.97
CA CYS A 193 9.89 19.74 0.27
C CYS A 193 11.05 20.51 0.91
N TYR A 194 12.23 19.91 0.91
CA TYR A 194 13.47 20.48 1.43
C TYR A 194 14.63 20.26 0.47
N GLU A 195 15.62 21.16 0.50
CA GLU A 195 16.93 20.86 -0.06
C GLU A 195 17.55 19.66 0.65
N LYS A 196 18.29 18.87 -0.10
CA LYS A 196 19.00 17.69 0.38
C LYS A 196 20.50 18.01 0.47
N PRO A 197 21.05 18.22 1.67
CA PRO A 197 22.49 18.30 1.86
C PRO A 197 23.18 17.01 1.38
N ARG A 198 24.43 17.14 0.91
CA ARG A 198 25.24 15.97 0.53
C ARG A 198 25.37 15.02 1.72
N GLY A 199 25.05 13.75 1.53
CA GLY A 199 25.10 12.73 2.58
C GLY A 199 23.90 12.71 3.54
N PHE A 200 22.92 13.59 3.36
CA PHE A 200 21.73 13.64 4.21
C PHE A 200 20.96 12.30 4.19
N SER A 201 20.72 11.74 5.38
CA SER A 201 20.05 10.45 5.57
C SER A 201 19.15 10.37 6.81
N SER A 202 19.00 11.48 7.55
CA SER A 202 18.25 11.56 8.81
C SER A 202 16.75 11.84 8.56
N TYR A 203 16.06 10.87 7.94
CA TYR A 203 14.62 10.93 7.73
C TYR A 203 13.88 10.42 8.96
N PRO A 204 12.81 11.10 9.44
CA PRO A 204 12.15 10.69 10.67
C PRO A 204 11.34 9.41 10.51
N ALA A 205 11.31 8.59 11.56
CA ALA A 205 10.41 7.46 11.66
C ALA A 205 8.96 7.94 11.79
N ILE A 206 8.09 7.46 10.89
CA ILE A 206 6.65 7.72 10.93
C ILE A 206 5.92 6.39 11.17
N GLY A 207 5.03 6.38 12.14
CA GLY A 207 4.22 5.21 12.51
C GLY A 207 2.74 5.47 12.28
N PHE A 208 2.05 4.49 11.69
CA PHE A 208 0.59 4.45 11.59
C PHE A 208 0.06 3.57 12.71
N HIS A 209 -0.67 4.17 13.65
CA HIS A 209 -1.22 3.48 14.82
C HIS A 209 -2.58 2.90 14.46
N LEU A 210 -2.60 1.60 14.22
CA LEU A 210 -3.79 0.82 13.89
C LEU A 210 -4.37 0.20 15.18
N ARG A 211 -5.61 -0.30 15.12
CA ARG A 211 -6.19 -1.03 16.26
C ARG A 211 -5.36 -2.28 16.61
N GLY A 212 -4.58 -2.17 17.69
CA GLY A 212 -3.77 -3.26 18.23
C GLY A 212 -2.41 -3.47 17.55
N ALA A 213 -2.01 -2.59 16.62
CA ALA A 213 -0.75 -2.71 15.91
C ALA A 213 -0.22 -1.35 15.46
N VAL A 214 1.08 -1.25 15.20
CA VAL A 214 1.70 -0.06 14.61
C VAL A 214 2.47 -0.46 13.36
N LEU A 215 2.02 0.04 12.21
CA LEU A 215 2.73 -0.09 10.94
C LEU A 215 3.83 0.96 10.90
N ARG A 216 5.08 0.52 10.70
CA ARG A 216 6.28 1.38 10.66
C ARG A 216 7.03 1.19 9.33
N PRO A 217 6.64 1.88 8.26
CA PRO A 217 7.38 1.86 7.01
C PRO A 217 8.80 2.42 7.18
N ARG A 218 9.70 2.10 6.25
CA ARG A 218 11.06 2.65 6.27
C ARG A 218 11.01 4.18 6.14
N PRO A 219 11.75 4.96 6.94
CA PRO A 219 11.66 6.42 6.90
C PRO A 219 11.83 7.04 5.50
N LYS A 220 12.77 6.51 4.70
CA LYS A 220 13.01 6.97 3.33
C LYS A 220 11.82 6.75 2.39
N SER A 221 10.97 5.75 2.63
CA SER A 221 9.82 5.42 1.78
C SER A 221 8.73 6.50 1.79
N PHE A 222 8.74 7.39 2.79
CA PHE A 222 7.85 8.56 2.86
C PHE A 222 8.30 9.72 1.98
N PHE A 223 9.42 9.62 1.28
CA PHE A 223 9.98 10.75 0.54
C PHE A 223 10.35 10.37 -0.89
N PHE A 224 9.97 11.21 -1.85
CA PHE A 224 10.66 11.27 -3.14
C PHE A 224 11.99 11.97 -2.93
N ILE A 225 13.08 11.26 -3.18
CA ILE A 225 14.44 11.74 -2.91
C ILE A 225 15.20 11.81 -4.24
N ASN A 226 15.70 12.99 -4.57
CA ASN A 226 16.65 13.17 -5.68
C ASN A 226 18.01 13.63 -5.14
N LYS A 227 18.90 14.07 -6.03
CA LYS A 227 20.26 14.53 -5.67
C LYS A 227 20.27 15.78 -4.79
N ASN A 228 19.35 16.71 -5.02
CA ASN A 228 19.38 18.08 -4.48
C ASN A 228 18.19 18.39 -3.56
N SER A 229 17.14 17.58 -3.55
CA SER A 229 15.95 17.79 -2.72
C SER A 229 15.26 16.48 -2.37
N PHE A 230 14.37 16.57 -1.39
CA PHE A 230 13.41 15.52 -1.09
C PHE A 230 12.04 16.11 -0.73
N CYS A 231 10.97 15.40 -1.05
CA CYS A 231 9.59 15.81 -0.83
C CYS A 231 8.78 14.69 -0.19
N LEU A 232 7.88 15.02 0.74
CA LEU A 232 6.94 14.07 1.34
C LEU A 232 6.05 13.47 0.23
N SER A 233 6.11 12.14 0.04
CA SER A 233 5.36 11.40 -0.98
C SER A 233 3.93 11.07 -0.52
N MET A 234 3.25 12.08 0.02
CA MET A 234 1.88 11.99 0.51
C MET A 234 1.09 13.22 0.09
N LYS A 235 -0.06 12.99 -0.54
CA LYS A 235 -0.96 14.05 -1.01
C LYS A 235 -2.25 14.05 -0.22
N GLU A 236 -2.96 15.17 -0.32
CA GLU A 236 -4.29 15.30 0.26
C GLU A 236 -5.31 14.54 -0.60
N ASP A 237 -6.26 13.86 0.05
CA ASP A 237 -7.46 13.29 -0.58
C ASP A 237 -8.59 13.16 0.46
N GLN A 238 -9.79 12.80 0.00
CA GLN A 238 -10.97 12.57 0.83
C GLN A 238 -10.88 11.31 1.71
N HIS A 239 -9.90 10.44 1.48
CA HIS A 239 -9.65 9.22 2.25
C HIS A 239 -8.14 9.00 2.45
N THR A 240 -7.76 8.19 3.45
CA THR A 240 -6.34 7.84 3.66
C THR A 240 -6.00 6.57 2.90
N LEU A 241 -4.95 6.61 2.07
CA LEU A 241 -4.46 5.47 1.31
C LEU A 241 -2.98 5.24 1.61
N ILE A 242 -2.67 4.02 2.06
CA ILE A 242 -1.30 3.55 2.24
C ILE A 242 -0.89 2.82 0.96
N GLY A 243 -0.04 3.46 0.16
CA GLY A 243 0.39 2.96 -1.14
C GLY A 243 1.53 1.95 -1.06
N ALA A 244 1.90 1.39 -2.21
CA ALA A 244 2.94 0.37 -2.34
C ALA A 244 4.29 0.82 -1.76
N ALA A 245 4.65 2.11 -1.84
CA ALA A 245 5.90 2.63 -1.30
C ALA A 245 6.06 2.35 0.21
N LEU A 246 4.98 2.44 0.99
CA LEU A 246 4.98 2.23 2.43
C LEU A 246 4.82 0.76 2.85
N GLN A 247 4.60 -0.13 1.89
CA GLN A 247 4.39 -1.56 2.11
C GLN A 247 5.64 -2.41 1.82
N GLN A 248 6.74 -1.80 1.36
CA GLN A 248 7.99 -2.48 1.00
C GLN A 248 8.72 -3.07 2.21
N ASN A 249 9.50 -4.15 1.98
CA ASN A 249 10.25 -4.87 3.02
C ASN A 249 9.37 -5.28 4.22
N ARG A 250 8.16 -5.70 3.90
CA ARG A 250 7.18 -6.15 4.87
C ARG A 250 6.35 -7.23 4.25
N ARG A 251 6.26 -8.37 4.94
CA ARG A 251 5.27 -9.37 4.60
C ARG A 251 3.91 -8.88 5.05
N MET A 252 2.97 -8.83 4.11
CA MET A 252 1.57 -8.56 4.38
C MET A 252 0.80 -9.85 4.17
N VAL A 253 0.05 -10.30 5.18
CA VAL A 253 -0.79 -11.50 5.11
C VAL A 253 -2.23 -11.08 5.36
N PHE A 254 -3.04 -11.21 4.33
CA PHE A 254 -4.47 -10.94 4.39
C PHE A 254 -5.20 -12.25 4.65
N ASP A 255 -5.94 -12.33 5.75
CA ASP A 255 -6.86 -13.41 6.07
C ASP A 255 -8.27 -12.88 6.08
N ILE A 256 -8.96 -13.05 4.96
CA ILE A 256 -10.26 -12.41 4.72
C ILE A 256 -11.35 -13.11 5.52
N ARG A 257 -11.21 -14.43 5.70
CA ARG A 257 -12.12 -15.22 6.54
C ARG A 257 -12.05 -14.78 8.00
N LYS A 258 -10.86 -14.52 8.52
CA LYS A 258 -10.66 -14.01 9.88
C LYS A 258 -10.73 -12.48 9.96
N ARG A 259 -10.99 -11.79 8.83
CA ARG A 259 -11.00 -10.33 8.70
C ARG A 259 -9.80 -9.68 9.37
N ARG A 260 -8.62 -10.08 8.94
CA ARG A 260 -7.38 -9.74 9.65
C ARG A 260 -6.22 -9.53 8.69
N LEU A 261 -5.47 -8.46 8.94
CA LEU A 261 -4.15 -8.25 8.37
C LEU A 261 -3.12 -8.61 9.42
N THR A 262 -2.16 -9.44 9.05
CA THR A 262 -0.98 -9.74 9.84
C THR A 262 0.24 -9.28 9.05
N PHE A 263 1.16 -8.55 9.70
CA PHE A 263 2.34 -8.02 9.02
C PHE A 263 3.60 -8.07 9.88
N ALA A 264 4.74 -8.27 9.24
CA ALA A 264 6.06 -8.30 9.87
C ALA A 264 7.10 -7.70 8.91
N GLU A 265 8.10 -7.00 9.46
CA GLU A 265 9.26 -6.58 8.67
C GLU A 265 10.01 -7.81 8.16
N GLU A 266 10.38 -7.78 6.89
CA GLU A 266 11.05 -8.89 6.24
C GLU A 266 11.91 -8.37 5.09
N ASN A 267 13.06 -9.01 4.86
CA ASN A 267 13.86 -8.69 3.68
C ASN A 267 13.26 -9.40 2.46
N CYS A 268 12.33 -8.73 1.78
CA CYS A 268 11.62 -9.30 0.63
C CYS A 268 12.53 -9.67 -0.55
N ALA A 269 13.78 -9.18 -0.59
CA ALA A 269 14.74 -9.58 -1.61
C ALA A 269 15.39 -10.95 -1.35
N ARG A 270 15.03 -11.62 -0.24
CA ARG A 270 15.44 -12.98 0.13
C ARG A 270 14.23 -13.90 0.31
N ASP A 271 13.10 -13.49 -0.27
CA ASP A 271 11.86 -14.27 -0.29
C ASP A 271 11.96 -15.54 -1.14
#